data_AF-A0A7C2SJL6-F1
#
_entry.id   AF-A0A7C2SJL6-F1
#
_cell.length_a   1.000
_cell.length_b   1.000
_cell.length_c   1.000
_cell.angle_alpha   90.00
_cell.angle_beta   90.00
_cell.angle_gamma   90.00
#
_symmetry.space_group_name_H-M   'P 1'
#
loop_
_entity.id
_entity.type
_entity.pdbx_description
1 polymer ?
#
loop_
_entity_poly.entity_id
_entity_poly.type
_entity_poly.pdbx_seq_one_letter_code
_entity_poly.pdbx_strand_id
1 'polypeptide(L)'
;MSAFAGWRAFYESDLQGLWGLVAAPALFLAWRLARGRPRAAGAYPKAARFVDAFALVFAVETLLDPLATGPLARSLGGAGGTALGLAFVLLGDFRVLLLVSYLAGARCALGPALREAALLTPVVPLAAFGAERALAATVGPLPGQALWLLHETAFLGMVAFLRRRVVAARAAGAPPALQAYLRAVTAYVAAYYALWALADVAILAGVEAGWGLRVVPNQLYYALFVPFAFARFFARS
;
A
#
# COMPACT_ATOMS: atom_id res chain seq x y z
N MET A 1 23.65 -18.45 -13.45
CA MET A 1 23.11 -19.41 -12.46
C MET A 1 21.97 -18.72 -11.73
N SER A 2 20.70 -19.02 -12.00
CA SER A 2 19.65 -18.57 -11.08
C SER A 2 19.67 -19.51 -9.87
N ALA A 3 19.89 -18.97 -8.68
CA ALA A 3 19.88 -19.73 -7.42
C ALA A 3 18.49 -20.30 -7.06
N PHE A 4 17.47 -20.06 -7.89
CA PHE A 4 16.08 -20.43 -7.68
C PHE A 4 15.57 -21.29 -8.84
N ALA A 5 14.70 -22.25 -8.51
CA ALA A 5 14.11 -23.20 -9.47
C ALA A 5 13.01 -22.59 -10.37
N GLY A 6 12.55 -21.36 -10.08
CA GLY A 6 11.52 -20.63 -10.82
C GLY A 6 11.19 -19.29 -10.16
N TRP A 7 10.32 -18.49 -10.78
CA TRP A 7 9.87 -17.20 -10.23
C TRP A 7 9.13 -17.33 -8.90
N ARG A 8 8.36 -18.41 -8.72
CA ARG A 8 7.68 -18.72 -7.45
C ARG A 8 8.67 -18.96 -6.33
N ALA A 9 9.70 -19.77 -6.58
CA ALA A 9 10.74 -20.05 -5.60
C ALA A 9 11.54 -18.78 -5.25
N PHE A 10 11.76 -17.90 -6.23
CA PHE A 10 12.33 -16.58 -5.98
C PHE A 10 11.39 -15.69 -5.16
N TYR A 11 10.10 -15.63 -5.51
CA TYR A 11 9.09 -14.84 -4.82
C TYR A 11 8.91 -15.27 -3.36
N GLU A 12 8.93 -16.56 -3.07
CA GLU A 12 8.79 -17.10 -1.71
C GLU A 12 10.10 -17.02 -0.90
N SER A 13 11.21 -16.57 -1.50
CA SER A 13 12.51 -16.50 -0.83
C SER A 13 12.66 -15.27 0.07
N ASP A 14 13.49 -15.38 1.11
CA ASP A 14 13.84 -14.24 1.98
C ASP A 14 14.55 -13.11 1.22
N LEU A 15 15.19 -13.40 0.07
CA LEU A 15 15.79 -12.37 -0.78
C LEU A 15 14.74 -11.40 -1.29
N GLN A 16 13.59 -11.90 -1.75
CA GLN A 16 12.48 -11.07 -2.19
C GLN A 16 11.66 -10.57 -1.00
N GLY A 17 11.26 -11.48 -0.10
CA GLY A 17 10.26 -11.20 0.93
C GLY A 17 10.76 -10.39 2.11
N LEU A 18 12.03 -10.55 2.51
CA LEU A 18 12.61 -9.82 3.64
C LEU A 18 13.59 -8.74 3.16
N TRP A 19 14.69 -9.16 2.56
CA TRP A 19 15.80 -8.25 2.24
C TRP A 19 15.40 -7.24 1.16
N GLY A 20 14.66 -7.71 0.16
CA GLY A 20 14.13 -6.87 -0.91
C GLY A 20 13.14 -5.80 -0.43
N LEU A 21 12.49 -5.99 0.73
CA LEU A 21 11.49 -5.05 1.23
C LEU A 21 12.02 -4.14 2.35
N VAL A 22 13.06 -4.56 3.07
CA VAL A 22 13.64 -3.82 4.20
C VAL A 22 14.65 -2.77 3.77
N ALA A 23 15.42 -3.02 2.70
CA ALA A 23 16.57 -2.17 2.37
C ALA A 23 16.19 -0.71 2.05
N ALA A 24 15.23 -0.48 1.15
CA ALA A 24 14.87 0.88 0.75
C ALA A 24 14.21 1.71 1.86
N PRO A 25 13.25 1.17 2.65
CA PRO A 25 12.70 1.88 3.80
C PRO A 25 13.74 2.20 4.87
N ALA A 26 14.71 1.29 5.11
CA ALA A 26 15.80 1.51 6.06
C ALA A 26 16.73 2.65 5.59
N LEU A 27 17.11 2.63 4.31
CA LEU A 27 17.90 3.71 3.71
C LEU A 27 17.15 5.04 3.73
N PHE A 28 15.84 5.02 3.45
CA PHE A 28 14.99 6.21 3.53
C PHE A 28 14.94 6.78 4.95
N LEU A 29 14.75 5.94 5.98
CA LEU A 29 14.77 6.39 7.38
C LEU A 29 16.14 6.92 7.79
N ALA A 30 17.23 6.23 7.45
CA ALA A 30 18.59 6.69 7.75
C ALA A 30 18.87 8.05 7.12
N TRP A 31 18.54 8.21 5.83
CA TRP A 31 18.63 9.48 5.12
C TRP A 31 17.75 10.56 5.77
N ARG A 32 16.51 10.21 6.14
CA ARG A 32 15.56 11.13 6.75
C ARG A 32 16.08 11.61 8.09
N LEU A 33 16.59 10.73 8.94
CA LEU A 33 17.17 11.07 10.24
C LEU A 33 18.42 11.97 10.08
N ALA A 34 19.30 11.65 9.14
CA ALA A 34 20.51 12.42 8.87
C ALA A 34 20.20 13.85 8.35
N ARG A 35 19.17 13.99 7.51
CA ARG A 35 18.82 15.29 6.89
C ARG A 35 18.08 16.24 7.83
N GLY A 36 17.46 15.74 8.90
CA GLY A 36 16.61 16.54 9.79
C GLY A 36 15.32 17.03 9.11
N ARG A 37 14.51 17.86 9.78
CA ARG A 37 13.18 18.26 9.26
C ARG A 37 13.26 18.97 7.89
N PRO A 38 12.32 18.70 6.95
CA PRO A 38 12.24 19.43 5.70
C PRO A 38 12.16 20.93 5.94
N ARG A 39 13.01 21.69 5.24
CA ARG A 39 12.96 23.15 5.23
C ARG A 39 11.93 23.68 4.21
N ALA A 40 11.59 22.88 3.21
CA ALA A 40 10.60 23.24 2.21
C ALA A 40 9.18 23.15 2.80
N ALA A 41 8.32 24.11 2.43
CA ALA A 41 6.92 24.09 2.83
C ALA A 41 6.11 22.97 2.14
N GLY A 42 6.68 22.38 1.07
CA GLY A 42 6.05 21.33 0.28
C GLY A 42 4.84 21.80 -0.52
N ALA A 43 4.07 20.85 -1.03
CA ALA A 43 2.88 21.11 -1.84
C ALA A 43 1.76 21.82 -1.06
N TYR A 44 1.78 21.72 0.28
CA TYR A 44 0.84 22.43 1.15
C TYR A 44 1.42 22.70 2.55
N PRO A 45 1.79 23.95 2.88
CA PRO A 45 2.52 24.27 4.12
C PRO A 45 1.87 23.76 5.41
N LYS A 46 0.53 23.83 5.50
CA LYS A 46 -0.23 23.39 6.69
C LYS A 46 -0.15 21.88 6.94
N ALA A 47 0.15 21.10 5.91
CA ALA A 47 0.24 19.64 6.00
C ALA A 47 1.68 19.13 6.11
N ALA A 48 2.70 19.99 6.02
CA ALA A 48 4.10 19.57 6.01
C ALA A 48 4.48 18.73 7.24
N ARG A 49 4.07 19.14 8.44
CA ARG A 49 4.33 18.38 9.68
C ARG A 49 3.65 17.01 9.67
N PHE A 50 2.43 16.94 9.16
CA PHE A 50 1.71 15.68 9.05
C PHE A 50 2.39 14.73 8.06
N VAL A 51 2.71 15.18 6.85
CA VAL A 51 3.36 14.33 5.83
C VAL A 51 4.73 13.86 6.29
N ASP A 52 5.46 14.70 7.02
CA ASP A 52 6.74 14.33 7.61
C ASP A 52 6.60 13.23 8.68
N ALA A 53 5.67 13.40 9.64
CA ALA A 53 5.40 12.41 10.67
C ALA A 53 4.82 11.10 10.07
N PHE A 54 3.91 11.23 9.10
CA PHE A 54 3.35 10.13 8.33
C PHE A 54 4.46 9.29 7.69
N ALA A 55 5.41 9.95 7.01
CA ALA A 55 6.49 9.24 6.33
C ALA A 55 7.40 8.49 7.30
N LEU A 56 7.67 9.05 8.49
CA LEU A 56 8.45 8.36 9.52
C LEU A 56 7.70 7.14 10.07
N VAL A 57 6.44 7.33 10.49
CA VAL A 57 5.62 6.25 11.07
C VAL A 57 5.46 5.11 10.08
N PHE A 58 5.08 5.41 8.83
CA PHE A 58 4.78 4.37 7.86
C PHE A 58 6.03 3.76 7.21
N ALA A 59 7.19 4.45 7.23
CA ALA A 59 8.44 3.79 6.88
C ALA A 59 8.89 2.78 7.94
N VAL A 60 8.67 3.06 9.24
CA VAL A 60 8.90 2.08 10.32
C VAL A 60 7.93 0.92 10.20
N GLU A 61 6.65 1.19 9.99
CA GLU A 61 5.63 0.17 9.75
C GLU A 61 6.02 -0.76 8.59
N THR A 62 6.42 -0.18 7.46
CA THR A 62 6.89 -0.93 6.28
C THR A 62 8.09 -1.83 6.60
N LEU A 63 9.01 -1.40 7.46
CA LEU A 63 10.14 -2.25 7.89
C LEU A 63 9.70 -3.42 8.76
N LEU A 64 8.71 -3.16 9.63
CA LEU A 64 8.19 -4.17 10.54
C LEU A 64 7.32 -5.19 9.82
N ASP A 65 6.69 -4.82 8.72
CA ASP A 65 5.79 -5.71 7.97
C ASP A 65 6.47 -7.03 7.55
N PRO A 66 7.54 -7.06 6.73
CA PRO A 66 8.14 -8.33 6.30
C PRO A 66 8.73 -9.15 7.46
N LEU A 67 9.07 -8.50 8.58
CA LEU A 67 9.49 -9.19 9.81
C LEU A 67 8.30 -9.85 10.51
N ALA A 68 7.17 -9.14 10.56
CA ALA A 68 5.93 -9.60 11.17
C ALA A 68 5.25 -10.68 10.32
N THR A 69 5.05 -10.43 9.03
CA THR A 69 4.36 -11.32 8.10
C THR A 69 5.23 -12.46 7.59
N GLY A 70 6.56 -12.38 7.79
CA GLY A 70 7.50 -13.46 7.52
C GLY A 70 7.83 -14.28 8.78
N PRO A 71 9.01 -14.11 9.40
CA PRO A 71 9.47 -14.95 10.52
C PRO A 71 8.49 -15.05 11.70
N LEU A 72 7.88 -13.94 12.12
CA LEU A 72 6.99 -13.91 13.28
C LEU A 72 5.65 -14.61 13.00
N ALA A 73 5.03 -14.37 11.84
CA ALA A 73 3.80 -15.07 11.46
C ALA A 73 4.03 -16.59 11.36
N ARG A 74 5.19 -17.02 10.85
CA ARG A 74 5.59 -18.43 10.81
C ARG A 74 5.75 -19.04 12.20
N SER A 75 6.35 -18.31 13.15
CA SER A 75 6.52 -18.81 14.51
C SER A 75 5.22 -18.87 15.31
N LEU A 76 4.29 -17.94 15.05
CA LEU A 76 2.95 -17.96 15.67
C LEU A 76 2.08 -19.09 15.10
N GLY A 77 2.14 -19.32 13.78
CA GLY A 77 1.33 -20.32 13.09
C GLY A 77 -0.18 -20.08 13.20
N GLY A 78 -0.96 -20.93 12.51
CA GLY A 78 -2.43 -20.99 12.61
C GLY A 78 -3.11 -19.62 12.55
N ALA A 79 -4.08 -19.41 13.45
CA ALA A 79 -4.86 -18.17 13.53
C ALA A 79 -4.01 -16.95 13.92
N GLY A 80 -2.94 -17.13 14.70
CA GLY A 80 -2.06 -16.02 15.12
C GLY A 80 -1.29 -15.42 13.94
N GLY A 81 -0.71 -16.27 13.10
CA GLY A 81 -0.05 -15.83 11.87
C GLY A 81 -1.01 -15.17 10.89
N THR A 82 -2.23 -15.72 10.72
CA THR A 82 -3.27 -15.11 9.88
C THR A 82 -3.71 -13.74 10.39
N ALA A 83 -3.98 -13.61 11.70
CA ALA A 83 -4.40 -12.35 12.29
C ALA A 83 -3.33 -11.26 12.14
N LEU A 84 -2.05 -11.64 12.31
CA LEU A 84 -0.92 -10.74 12.10
C LEU A 84 -0.81 -10.28 10.64
N GLY A 85 -0.93 -11.21 9.69
CA GLY A 85 -0.96 -10.90 8.25
C GLY A 85 -2.09 -9.95 7.89
N LEU A 86 -3.30 -10.22 8.38
CA LEU A 86 -4.46 -9.34 8.17
C LEU A 86 -4.24 -7.95 8.77
N ALA A 87 -3.67 -7.85 9.97
CA ALA A 87 -3.40 -6.56 10.60
C ALA A 87 -2.48 -5.67 9.75
N PHE A 88 -1.43 -6.23 9.15
CA PHE A 88 -0.51 -5.49 8.28
C PHE A 88 -1.13 -5.11 6.94
N VAL A 89 -1.92 -5.99 6.32
CA VAL A 89 -2.71 -5.64 5.13
C VAL A 89 -3.63 -4.44 5.42
N LEU A 90 -4.37 -4.50 6.52
CA LEU A 90 -5.26 -3.40 6.92
C LEU A 90 -4.48 -2.11 7.22
N LEU A 91 -3.32 -2.21 7.87
CA LEU A 91 -2.51 -1.05 8.22
C LEU A 91 -1.90 -0.38 6.98
N GLY A 92 -1.47 -1.19 6.01
CA GLY A 92 -0.92 -0.71 4.76
C GLY A 92 -1.98 -0.16 3.79
N ASP A 93 -3.24 -0.57 3.91
CA ASP A 93 -4.39 0.08 3.27
C ASP A 93 -4.74 1.41 3.96
N PHE A 94 -4.79 1.37 5.30
CA PHE A 94 -5.12 2.50 6.16
C PHE A 94 -4.18 3.69 5.91
N ARG A 95 -2.87 3.47 5.73
CA ARG A 95 -1.91 4.56 5.49
C ARG A 95 -2.22 5.35 4.21
N VAL A 96 -2.65 4.67 3.15
CA VAL A 96 -3.03 5.32 1.89
C VAL A 96 -4.29 6.16 2.11
N LEU A 97 -5.30 5.57 2.75
CA LEU A 97 -6.57 6.22 3.05
C LEU A 97 -6.37 7.43 3.96
N LEU A 98 -5.57 7.30 5.01
CA LEU A 98 -5.25 8.38 5.94
C LEU A 98 -4.57 9.56 5.24
N LEU A 99 -3.58 9.28 4.39
CA LEU A 99 -2.89 10.33 3.64
C LEU A 99 -3.84 11.10 2.72
N VAL A 100 -4.68 10.38 1.96
CA VAL A 100 -5.64 10.99 1.02
C VAL A 100 -6.73 11.74 1.78
N SER A 101 -7.34 11.15 2.80
CA SER A 101 -8.38 11.78 3.62
C SER A 101 -7.90 13.05 4.31
N TYR A 102 -6.68 13.03 4.87
CA TYR A 102 -6.12 14.20 5.53
C TYR A 102 -5.88 15.36 4.56
N LEU A 103 -5.28 15.07 3.40
CA LEU A 103 -4.87 16.09 2.44
C LEU A 103 -6.01 16.57 1.53
N ALA A 104 -6.99 15.72 1.24
CA ALA A 104 -8.21 16.14 0.54
C ALA A 104 -9.21 16.84 1.47
N GLY A 105 -9.04 16.75 2.79
CA GLY A 105 -9.92 17.38 3.77
C GLY A 105 -9.72 18.90 3.84
N ALA A 106 -10.82 19.66 3.82
CA ALA A 106 -10.83 21.14 3.79
C ALA A 106 -10.06 21.84 4.93
N ARG A 107 -9.82 21.13 6.05
CA ARG A 107 -9.17 21.70 7.25
C ARG A 107 -7.87 21.00 7.65
N CYS A 108 -7.42 19.98 6.92
CA CYS A 108 -6.28 19.13 7.35
C CYS A 108 -6.38 18.71 8.82
N ALA A 109 -7.56 18.24 9.23
CA ALA A 109 -7.82 17.84 10.61
C ALA A 109 -7.57 16.34 10.76
N LEU A 110 -6.65 15.98 11.66
CA LEU A 110 -6.24 14.59 11.85
C LEU A 110 -7.36 13.68 12.35
N GLY A 111 -8.14 14.11 13.34
CA GLY A 111 -9.23 13.31 13.91
C GLY A 111 -10.25 12.82 12.88
N PRO A 112 -10.86 13.73 12.07
CA PRO A 112 -11.75 13.34 10.98
C PRO A 112 -11.08 12.44 9.93
N ALA A 113 -9.82 12.70 9.58
CA ALA A 113 -9.09 11.89 8.60
C ALA A 113 -8.82 10.46 9.12
N LEU A 114 -8.43 10.32 10.39
CA LEU A 114 -8.26 9.02 11.05
C LEU A 114 -9.56 8.24 11.06
N ARG A 115 -10.67 8.89 11.43
CA ARG A 115 -12.00 8.26 11.45
C ARG A 115 -12.41 7.80 10.06
N GLU A 116 -12.26 8.65 9.05
CA GLU A 116 -12.61 8.29 7.67
C GLU A 116 -11.75 7.12 7.16
N ALA A 117 -10.43 7.18 7.36
CA ALA A 117 -9.53 6.10 6.98
C ALA A 117 -9.87 4.79 7.69
N ALA A 118 -10.11 4.82 9.01
CA ALA A 118 -10.47 3.65 9.80
C ALA A 118 -11.81 3.03 9.34
N LEU A 119 -12.79 3.85 8.96
CA LEU A 119 -14.07 3.37 8.44
C LEU A 119 -13.98 2.79 7.03
N LEU A 120 -13.10 3.36 6.18
CA LEU A 120 -12.91 2.89 4.80
C LEU A 120 -12.03 1.65 4.71
N THR A 121 -11.05 1.50 5.61
CA THR A 121 -10.10 0.38 5.62
C THR A 121 -10.76 -1.00 5.55
N PRO A 122 -11.79 -1.33 6.36
CA PRO A 122 -12.40 -2.66 6.29
C PRO A 122 -13.28 -2.88 5.05
N VAL A 123 -13.62 -1.84 4.28
CA VAL A 123 -14.55 -1.97 3.13
C VAL A 123 -14.01 -2.93 2.08
N VAL A 124 -12.75 -2.76 1.68
CA VAL A 124 -12.10 -3.61 0.67
C VAL A 124 -11.99 -5.07 1.11
N PRO A 125 -11.39 -5.43 2.27
CA PRO A 125 -11.27 -6.81 2.68
C PRO A 125 -12.62 -7.47 2.95
N LEU A 126 -13.61 -6.75 3.49
CA LEU A 126 -14.97 -7.31 3.64
C LEU A 126 -15.63 -7.56 2.29
N ALA A 127 -15.48 -6.65 1.33
CA ALA A 127 -16.01 -6.85 -0.02
C ALA A 127 -15.32 -8.03 -0.73
N ALA A 128 -13.99 -8.12 -0.64
CA ALA A 128 -13.21 -9.20 -1.22
C ALA A 128 -13.56 -10.56 -0.61
N PHE A 129 -13.62 -10.64 0.73
CA PHE A 129 -14.01 -11.85 1.43
C PHE A 129 -15.45 -12.26 1.12
N GLY A 130 -16.39 -11.30 1.13
CA GLY A 130 -17.79 -11.57 0.78
C GLY A 130 -17.94 -12.06 -0.66
N ALA A 131 -17.25 -11.44 -1.61
CA ALA A 131 -17.25 -11.85 -3.01
C ALA A 131 -16.64 -13.24 -3.21
N GLU A 132 -15.52 -13.53 -2.54
CA GLU A 132 -14.86 -14.82 -2.60
C GLU A 132 -15.78 -15.92 -2.05
N ARG A 133 -16.42 -15.70 -0.90
CA ARG A 133 -17.36 -16.67 -0.29
C ARG A 133 -18.59 -16.89 -1.17
N ALA A 134 -19.12 -15.83 -1.79
CA ALA A 134 -20.26 -15.91 -2.69
C ALA A 134 -19.93 -16.70 -3.97
N LEU A 135 -18.75 -16.49 -4.58
CA LEU A 135 -18.30 -17.30 -5.71
C LEU A 135 -18.03 -18.75 -5.28
N ALA A 136 -17.35 -18.96 -4.16
CA ALA A 136 -17.03 -20.32 -3.71
C ALA A 136 -18.30 -21.15 -3.44
N ALA A 137 -19.39 -20.52 -3.00
CA ALA A 137 -20.68 -21.16 -2.83
C ALA A 137 -21.35 -21.57 -4.16
N THR A 138 -20.98 -20.95 -5.29
CA THR A 138 -21.58 -21.25 -6.60
C THR A 138 -20.72 -22.17 -7.46
N VAL A 139 -19.39 -22.03 -7.43
CA VAL A 139 -18.46 -22.78 -8.29
C VAL A 139 -17.55 -23.75 -7.55
N GLY A 140 -17.68 -23.85 -6.22
CA GLY A 140 -16.83 -24.67 -5.36
C GLY A 140 -15.59 -23.94 -4.85
N PRO A 141 -14.70 -24.63 -4.12
CA PRO A 141 -13.54 -24.03 -3.48
C PRO A 141 -12.63 -23.29 -4.46
N LEU A 142 -12.32 -22.02 -4.17
CA LEU A 142 -11.43 -21.21 -4.98
C LEU A 142 -9.97 -21.37 -4.53
N PRO A 143 -9.00 -21.23 -5.46
CA PRO A 143 -7.59 -21.12 -5.08
C PRO A 143 -7.35 -19.91 -4.17
N GLY A 144 -6.42 -20.01 -3.23
CA GLY A 144 -6.11 -18.90 -2.31
C GLY A 144 -5.75 -17.58 -3.01
N GLN A 145 -5.20 -17.64 -4.24
CA GLN A 145 -4.90 -16.46 -5.05
C GLN A 145 -6.14 -15.67 -5.46
N ALA A 146 -7.33 -16.28 -5.50
CA ALA A 146 -8.57 -15.59 -5.85
C ALA A 146 -8.94 -14.50 -4.84
N LEU A 147 -8.71 -14.74 -3.54
CA LEU A 147 -8.95 -13.74 -2.51
C LEU A 147 -8.06 -12.51 -2.71
N TRP A 148 -6.79 -12.72 -3.04
CA TRP A 148 -5.85 -11.65 -3.38
C TRP A 148 -6.35 -10.88 -4.60
N LEU A 149 -6.64 -11.56 -5.73
CA LEU A 149 -7.16 -10.89 -6.92
C LEU A 149 -8.39 -10.00 -6.62
N LEU A 150 -9.34 -10.52 -5.84
CA LEU A 150 -10.54 -9.78 -5.45
C LEU A 150 -10.22 -8.57 -4.58
N HIS A 151 -9.30 -8.71 -3.62
CA HIS A 151 -8.81 -7.62 -2.80
C HIS A 151 -8.13 -6.53 -3.64
N GLU A 152 -7.17 -6.93 -4.49
CA GLU A 152 -6.38 -5.99 -5.30
C GLU A 152 -7.27 -5.21 -6.28
N THR A 153 -8.24 -5.90 -6.89
CA THR A 153 -9.22 -5.29 -7.79
C THR A 153 -10.18 -4.36 -7.06
N ALA A 154 -10.65 -4.74 -5.87
CA ALA A 154 -11.52 -3.90 -5.05
C ALA A 154 -10.81 -2.63 -4.58
N PHE A 155 -9.55 -2.73 -4.14
CA PHE A 155 -8.78 -1.56 -3.74
C PHE A 155 -8.46 -0.65 -4.94
N LEU A 156 -8.12 -1.21 -6.10
CA LEU A 156 -7.97 -0.45 -7.34
C LEU A 156 -9.23 0.35 -7.67
N GLY A 157 -10.40 -0.28 -7.57
CA GLY A 157 -11.70 0.36 -7.71
C GLY A 157 -11.92 1.49 -6.70
N MET A 158 -11.60 1.24 -5.43
CA MET A 158 -11.68 2.25 -4.37
C MET A 158 -10.79 3.46 -4.66
N VAL A 159 -9.54 3.25 -5.07
CA VAL A 159 -8.60 4.34 -5.38
C VAL A 159 -9.05 5.14 -6.60
N ALA A 160 -9.58 4.47 -7.62
CA ALA A 160 -10.18 5.13 -8.77
C ALA A 160 -11.39 5.99 -8.35
N PHE A 161 -12.24 5.49 -7.46
CA PHE A 161 -13.35 6.24 -6.88
C PHE A 161 -12.86 7.44 -6.07
N LEU A 162 -11.91 7.25 -5.15
CA LEU A 162 -11.32 8.31 -4.34
C LEU A 162 -10.74 9.41 -5.23
N ARG A 163 -9.99 9.05 -6.27
CA ARG A 163 -9.41 10.03 -7.20
C ARG A 163 -10.49 10.82 -7.95
N ARG A 164 -11.49 10.14 -8.51
CA ARG A 164 -12.51 10.76 -9.39
C ARG A 164 -13.59 11.53 -8.64
N ARG A 165 -13.93 11.12 -7.42
CA ARG A 165 -15.04 11.68 -6.65
C ARG A 165 -14.56 12.47 -5.46
N VAL A 166 -13.74 11.87 -4.61
CA VAL A 166 -13.34 12.48 -3.34
C VAL A 166 -12.29 13.57 -3.55
N VAL A 167 -11.17 13.25 -4.20
CA VAL A 167 -10.10 14.20 -4.48
C VAL A 167 -10.61 15.31 -5.40
N ALA A 168 -11.31 14.95 -6.48
CA ALA A 168 -11.84 15.94 -7.42
C ALA A 168 -12.80 16.94 -6.75
N ALA A 169 -13.71 16.49 -5.89
CA ALA A 169 -14.66 17.39 -5.22
C ALA A 169 -14.02 18.17 -4.06
N ARG A 170 -13.28 17.48 -3.17
CA ARG A 170 -12.81 18.08 -1.92
C ARG A 170 -11.53 18.92 -2.08
N ALA A 171 -10.72 18.63 -3.10
CA ALA A 171 -9.51 19.40 -3.40
C ALA A 171 -9.69 20.40 -4.55
N ALA A 172 -10.93 20.64 -5.04
CA ALA A 172 -11.19 21.57 -6.15
C ALA A 172 -10.66 22.99 -5.89
N GLY A 173 -10.81 23.48 -4.66
CA GLY A 173 -10.30 24.79 -4.22
C GLY A 173 -8.88 24.77 -3.63
N ALA A 174 -8.21 23.61 -3.63
CA ALA A 174 -6.86 23.50 -3.08
C ALA A 174 -5.80 24.09 -4.04
N PRO A 175 -4.62 24.49 -3.54
CA PRO A 175 -3.52 24.94 -4.39
C PRO A 175 -3.17 23.91 -5.48
N PRO A 176 -2.79 24.33 -6.71
CA PRO A 176 -2.48 23.42 -7.81
C PRO A 176 -1.45 22.35 -7.46
N ALA A 177 -0.44 22.69 -6.65
CA ALA A 177 0.57 21.76 -6.18
C ALA A 177 -0.02 20.60 -5.35
N LEU A 178 -0.96 20.89 -4.45
CA LEU A 178 -1.64 19.86 -3.64
C LEU A 178 -2.54 18.97 -4.51
N GLN A 179 -3.25 19.55 -5.48
CA GLN A 179 -4.06 18.76 -6.40
C GLN A 179 -3.19 17.82 -7.26
N ALA A 180 -2.07 18.33 -7.78
CA ALA A 180 -1.11 17.53 -8.53
C ALA A 180 -0.49 16.42 -7.68
N TYR A 181 -0.18 16.72 -6.41
CA TYR A 181 0.28 15.74 -5.44
C TYR A 181 -0.73 14.61 -5.23
N LEU A 182 -1.99 14.94 -4.91
CA LEU A 182 -3.04 13.93 -4.68
C LEU A 182 -3.32 13.07 -5.91
N ARG A 183 -3.29 13.66 -7.11
CA ARG A 183 -3.39 12.90 -8.38
C ARG A 183 -2.21 11.96 -8.56
N ALA A 184 -0.99 12.39 -8.24
CA ALA A 184 0.21 11.57 -8.37
C ALA A 184 0.20 10.40 -7.37
N VAL A 185 -0.15 10.64 -6.10
CA VAL A 185 -0.26 9.60 -5.08
C VAL A 185 -1.32 8.57 -5.45
N THR A 186 -2.54 9.01 -5.80
CA THR A 186 -3.61 8.07 -6.18
C THR A 186 -3.30 7.33 -7.49
N ALA A 187 -2.58 7.95 -8.44
CA ALA A 187 -2.10 7.26 -9.64
C ALA A 187 -1.05 6.19 -9.31
N TYR A 188 -0.10 6.50 -8.43
CA TYR A 188 0.94 5.56 -8.00
C TYR A 188 0.33 4.35 -7.30
N VAL A 189 -0.64 4.59 -6.41
CA VAL A 189 -1.39 3.54 -5.72
C VAL A 189 -2.15 2.67 -6.71
N ALA A 190 -2.92 3.28 -7.61
CA ALA A 190 -3.64 2.53 -8.63
C ALA A 190 -2.70 1.68 -9.51
N ALA A 191 -1.49 2.17 -9.80
CA ALA A 191 -0.53 1.44 -10.63
C ALA A 191 -0.08 0.14 -9.96
N TYR A 192 0.32 0.14 -8.69
CA TYR A 192 0.79 -1.08 -8.05
C TYR A 192 -0.36 -2.07 -7.75
N TYR A 193 -1.57 -1.60 -7.40
CA TYR A 193 -2.74 -2.48 -7.28
C TYR A 193 -3.15 -3.11 -8.61
N ALA A 194 -3.06 -2.36 -9.71
CA ALA A 194 -3.30 -2.91 -11.04
C ALA A 194 -2.25 -3.98 -11.41
N LEU A 195 -0.97 -3.74 -11.08
CA LEU A 195 0.09 -4.72 -11.30
C LEU A 195 -0.09 -5.99 -10.45
N TRP A 196 -0.52 -5.87 -9.18
CA TRP A 196 -0.85 -7.05 -8.36
C TRP A 196 -2.03 -7.83 -8.96
N ALA A 197 -3.12 -7.15 -9.32
CA ALA A 197 -4.27 -7.81 -9.94
C ALA A 197 -3.90 -8.53 -11.25
N LEU A 198 -3.09 -7.89 -12.11
CA LEU A 198 -2.59 -8.51 -13.34
C LEU A 198 -1.70 -9.74 -13.07
N ALA A 199 -0.86 -9.66 -12.04
CA ALA A 199 -0.03 -10.78 -11.63
C ALA A 199 -0.88 -11.95 -11.10
N ASP A 200 -1.96 -11.67 -10.37
CA ASP A 200 -2.86 -12.69 -9.84
C ASP A 200 -3.68 -13.37 -10.92
N VAL A 201 -4.12 -12.61 -11.93
CA VAL A 201 -4.72 -13.19 -13.14
C VAL A 201 -3.74 -14.14 -13.83
N ALA A 202 -2.48 -13.73 -14.00
CA ALA A 202 -1.46 -14.57 -14.61
C ALA A 202 -1.19 -15.85 -13.78
N ILE A 203 -1.10 -15.74 -12.46
CA ILE A 203 -0.90 -16.89 -11.55
C ILE A 203 -2.09 -17.86 -11.64
N LEU A 204 -3.33 -17.35 -11.60
CA LEU A 204 -4.54 -18.16 -11.73
C LEU A 204 -4.66 -18.83 -13.10
N ALA A 205 -4.10 -18.22 -14.16
CA ALA A 205 -3.98 -18.80 -15.49
C ALA A 205 -2.82 -19.82 -15.62
N GLY A 206 -2.08 -20.10 -14.54
CA GLY A 206 -0.96 -21.05 -14.54
C GLY A 206 0.35 -20.48 -15.11
N VAL A 207 0.45 -19.16 -15.30
CA VAL A 207 1.64 -18.51 -15.84
C VAL A 207 2.65 -18.24 -14.72
N GLU A 208 3.77 -18.97 -14.75
CA GLU A 208 4.83 -18.91 -13.73
C GLU A 208 5.42 -17.50 -13.56
N ALA A 209 5.56 -16.75 -14.67
CA ALA A 209 6.02 -15.37 -14.67
C ALA A 209 5.12 -14.40 -13.87
N GLY A 210 3.88 -14.78 -13.55
CA GLY A 210 3.01 -14.01 -12.66
C GLY A 210 3.61 -13.79 -11.26
N TRP A 211 4.35 -14.78 -10.74
CA TRP A 211 5.08 -14.62 -9.47
C TRP A 211 6.21 -13.61 -9.58
N GLY A 212 6.92 -13.60 -10.71
CA GLY A 212 7.94 -12.60 -11.02
C GLY A 212 7.33 -11.20 -11.14
N LEU A 213 6.16 -11.09 -11.77
CA LEU A 213 5.44 -9.82 -11.88
C LEU A 213 5.02 -9.27 -10.52
N ARG A 214 4.57 -10.10 -9.56
CA ARG A 214 4.20 -9.65 -8.19
C ARG A 214 5.36 -8.99 -7.43
N VAL A 215 6.62 -9.23 -7.81
CA VAL A 215 7.78 -8.58 -7.18
C VAL A 215 7.75 -7.07 -7.40
N VAL A 216 7.35 -6.61 -8.59
CA VAL A 216 7.32 -5.18 -8.92
C VAL A 216 6.36 -4.39 -8.03
N PRO A 217 5.06 -4.72 -7.93
CA PRO A 217 4.14 -4.02 -7.03
C PRO A 217 4.53 -4.19 -5.55
N ASN A 218 5.15 -5.30 -5.14
CA ASN A 218 5.73 -5.41 -3.80
C ASN A 218 6.78 -4.32 -3.55
N GLN A 219 7.69 -4.08 -4.50
CA GLN A 219 8.68 -3.00 -4.37
C GLN A 219 8.03 -1.63 -4.38
N LEU A 220 7.03 -1.40 -5.24
CA LEU A 220 6.32 -0.13 -5.29
C LEU A 220 5.58 0.16 -3.98
N TYR A 221 4.93 -0.86 -3.40
CA TYR A 221 4.14 -0.72 -2.18
C TYR A 221 4.99 -0.66 -0.92
N TYR A 222 5.82 -1.68 -0.69
CA TYR A 222 6.63 -1.76 0.52
C TYR A 222 7.80 -0.79 0.42
N ALA A 223 8.69 -0.97 -0.55
CA ALA A 223 9.94 -0.24 -0.57
C ALA A 223 9.81 1.26 -0.93
N LEU A 224 8.90 1.61 -1.84
CA LEU A 224 8.96 2.90 -2.54
C LEU A 224 7.79 3.85 -2.30
N PHE A 225 6.63 3.39 -1.83
CA PHE A 225 5.44 4.24 -1.68
C PHE A 225 5.69 5.41 -0.72
N VAL A 226 6.22 5.14 0.48
CA VAL A 226 6.48 6.17 1.49
C VAL A 226 7.55 7.17 1.02
N PRO A 227 8.72 6.73 0.51
CA PRO A 227 9.69 7.64 -0.12
C PRO A 227 9.09 8.47 -1.25
N PHE A 228 8.28 7.86 -2.13
CA PHE A 228 7.62 8.54 -3.23
C PHE A 228 6.66 9.63 -2.72
N ALA A 229 5.77 9.29 -1.78
CA ALA A 229 4.82 10.23 -1.20
C ALA A 229 5.54 11.40 -0.53
N PHE A 230 6.57 11.12 0.27
CA PHE A 230 7.38 12.16 0.91
C PHE A 230 8.09 13.06 -0.11
N ALA A 231 8.85 12.46 -1.04
CA ALA A 231 9.63 13.20 -2.03
C ALA A 231 8.73 14.03 -2.94
N ARG A 232 7.60 13.48 -3.37
CA ARG A 232 6.64 14.18 -4.25
C ARG A 232 5.97 15.36 -3.54
N PHE A 233 5.77 15.28 -2.22
CA PHE A 233 5.20 16.37 -1.43
C PHE A 233 6.19 17.51 -1.24
N PHE A 234 7.46 17.21 -0.98
CA PHE A 234 8.51 18.20 -0.73
C PHE A 234 9.33 18.59 -1.96
N ALA A 235 9.06 18.01 -3.12
CA ALA A 235 9.60 18.46 -4.39
C ALA A 235 9.27 19.94 -4.59
N ARG A 236 10.26 20.72 -5.04
CA ARG A 236 10.09 22.17 -5.29
C ARG A 236 8.90 22.38 -6.24
N SER A 237 7.89 23.09 -5.76
CA SER A 237 6.79 23.64 -6.56
C SER A 237 7.29 24.79 -7.41
#